data_AF-M3I258-F1
#
_entry.id   AF-M3I258-F1
#
_cell.length_a   1.000
_cell.length_b   1.000
_cell.length_c   1.000
_cell.angle_alpha   90.00
_cell.angle_beta   90.00
_cell.angle_gamma   90.00
#
_symmetry.space_group_name_H-M   'P 1'
#
loop_
_entity.id
_entity.type
_entity.pdbx_description
1 polymer ?
#
loop_
_entity_poly.entity_id
_entity_poly.type
_entity_poly.pdbx_seq_one_letter_code
_entity_poly.pdbx_strand_id
1 'polypeptide(L)'
;KNGLFKIQTGIANLLTGTQKNSAGLQVGIFNLGTNIFPDIKLNERRGGFYLTIGVGNYETNGLMIGAINLSSKGINVAVINKNTEGFNLGIINLQEGSAFSIGAVNIGSSRDVGFQIGIINYCPNNTIPIMLVANYCSSPSPQSE
;
A
#
# COMPACT_ATOMS: atom_id res chain seq x y z
N LYS A 1 29.26 3.68 -5.21
CA LYS A 1 27.87 3.20 -5.05
C LYS A 1 27.69 2.91 -3.57
N ASN A 2 27.14 3.85 -2.80
CA ASN A 2 27.06 3.70 -1.35
C ASN A 2 25.58 3.61 -1.00
N GLY A 3 25.05 2.40 -0.96
CA GLY A 3 23.71 2.15 -0.42
C GLY A 3 23.77 2.38 1.09
N LEU A 4 22.96 3.30 1.60
CA LEU A 4 22.90 3.59 3.03
C LEU A 4 21.90 2.63 3.67
N PHE A 5 22.37 1.80 4.60
CA PHE A 5 21.52 0.94 5.41
C PHE A 5 21.11 1.67 6.70
N LYS A 6 19.80 1.75 7.00
CA LYS A 6 19.28 2.38 8.21
C LYS A 6 18.48 1.39 9.05
N ILE A 7 18.73 1.35 10.35
CA ILE A 7 17.90 0.63 11.33
C ILE A 7 17.25 1.67 12.24
N GLN A 8 15.95 1.54 12.47
CA GLN A 8 15.21 2.35 13.45
C GLN A 8 14.33 1.43 14.29
N THR A 9 14.36 1.63 15.60
CA THR A 9 13.54 0.89 16.55
C THR A 9 13.02 1.82 17.64
N GLY A 10 11.77 1.63 18.06
CA GLY A 10 11.16 2.45 19.09
C GLY A 10 9.64 2.43 19.06
N ILE A 11 9.02 3.25 19.91
CA ILE A 11 7.55 3.40 19.94
C ILE A 11 7.07 4.06 18.64
N ALA A 12 7.74 5.14 18.23
CA ALA A 12 7.46 5.87 16.99
C ALA A 12 8.76 6.04 16.21
N ASN A 13 8.76 5.61 14.96
CA ASN A 13 9.90 5.74 14.05
C ASN A 13 9.56 6.67 12.89
N LEU A 14 10.51 7.54 12.52
CA LEU A 14 10.37 8.49 11.42
C LEU A 14 11.50 8.32 10.42
N LEU A 15 11.14 8.00 9.18
CA LEU A 15 12.08 7.80 8.09
C LEU A 15 11.93 8.91 7.03
N THR A 16 12.84 9.88 7.09
CA THR A 16 12.91 10.99 6.12
C THR A 16 14.02 10.79 5.09
N GLY A 17 13.71 11.08 3.82
CA GLY A 17 14.71 11.23 2.75
C GLY A 17 15.43 9.95 2.35
N THR A 18 14.71 9.03 1.71
CA THR A 18 15.30 7.76 1.21
C THR A 18 15.92 7.98 -0.18
N GLN A 19 17.22 7.77 -0.31
CA GLN A 19 17.91 7.76 -1.61
C GLN A 19 17.55 6.51 -2.43
N LYS A 20 17.54 6.62 -3.77
CA LYS A 20 17.55 5.50 -4.72
C LYS A 20 18.70 4.57 -4.30
N ASN A 21 18.40 3.30 -3.98
CA ASN A 21 19.33 2.28 -3.45
C ASN A 21 19.61 2.33 -1.93
N SER A 22 18.74 2.92 -1.12
CA SER A 22 18.79 2.74 0.33
C SER A 22 18.01 1.51 0.75
N ALA A 23 18.49 0.82 1.77
CA ALA A 23 17.76 -0.27 2.41
C ALA A 23 17.62 0.02 3.90
N GLY A 24 16.63 -0.57 4.56
CA GLY A 24 16.57 -0.43 6.01
C GLY A 24 15.53 -1.29 6.68
N LEU A 25 15.58 -1.24 8.00
CA LEU A 25 14.68 -1.94 8.91
C LEU A 25 14.07 -0.92 9.86
N GLN A 26 12.75 -0.89 9.93
CA GLN A 26 12.00 -0.06 10.87
C GLN A 26 11.09 -0.97 11.71
N VAL A 27 11.27 -0.97 13.03
CA VAL A 27 10.48 -1.81 13.95
C VAL A 27 9.90 -0.94 15.05
N GLY A 28 8.58 -0.87 15.17
CA GLY A 28 7.97 -0.02 16.19
C GLY A 28 6.47 -0.14 16.28
N ILE A 29 5.85 0.61 17.19
CA ILE A 29 4.38 0.64 17.28
C ILE A 29 3.83 1.47 16.12
N PHE A 30 4.37 2.65 15.92
CA PHE A 30 4.03 3.56 14.82
C PHE A 30 5.25 3.84 13.95
N ASN A 31 5.07 3.62 12.66
CA ASN A 31 6.13 3.72 11.68
C ASN A 31 5.69 4.71 10.60
N LEU A 32 6.42 5.80 10.46
CA LEU A 32 6.13 6.87 9.52
C LEU A 32 7.24 6.94 8.48
N GLY A 33 6.90 6.60 7.24
CA GLY A 33 7.69 6.96 6.07
C GLY A 33 7.25 8.33 5.59
N THR A 34 8.18 9.19 5.19
CA THR A 34 7.80 10.53 4.73
C THR A 34 7.97 10.67 3.22
N ASN A 35 6.91 11.10 2.54
CA ASN A 35 7.00 11.83 1.26
C ASN A 35 6.84 13.36 1.45
N ILE A 36 7.10 13.89 2.66
CA ILE A 36 6.67 15.22 3.15
C ILE A 36 7.23 16.45 2.37
N PHE A 37 8.14 16.27 1.40
CA PHE A 37 8.58 17.36 0.52
C PHE A 37 8.14 17.10 -0.94
N PRO A 38 7.00 17.66 -1.38
CA PRO A 38 6.49 17.49 -2.75
C PRO A 38 7.25 18.29 -3.82
N ASP A 39 8.14 19.22 -3.45
CA ASP A 39 8.52 20.35 -4.33
C ASP A 39 9.96 20.39 -4.86
N ILE A 40 10.72 19.29 -4.79
CA ILE A 40 12.07 19.27 -5.35
C ILE A 40 12.14 18.12 -6.36
N LYS A 41 12.72 18.36 -7.54
CA LYS A 41 13.04 17.39 -8.63
C LYS A 41 13.83 16.13 -8.21
N LEU A 42 13.92 15.84 -6.91
CA LEU A 42 14.35 14.60 -6.27
C LEU A 42 13.38 13.42 -6.46
N ASN A 43 12.19 13.61 -7.06
CA ASN A 43 11.22 12.54 -7.32
C ASN A 43 11.80 11.38 -8.15
N GLU A 44 12.78 11.63 -9.02
CA GLU A 44 13.43 10.59 -9.85
C GLU A 44 14.44 9.71 -9.08
N ARG A 45 14.80 10.12 -7.85
CA ARG A 45 15.74 9.43 -6.97
C ARG A 45 15.07 8.73 -5.78
N ARG A 46 13.75 8.50 -5.82
CA ARG A 46 13.00 7.83 -4.74
C ARG A 46 12.85 6.33 -5.08
N GLY A 47 13.17 5.45 -4.14
CA GLY A 47 13.11 4.00 -4.39
C GLY A 47 13.96 3.15 -3.44
N GLY A 48 14.00 3.51 -2.16
CA GLY A 48 14.62 2.64 -1.14
C GLY A 48 13.66 1.53 -0.72
N PHE A 49 14.21 0.37 -0.35
CA PHE A 49 13.43 -0.78 0.14
C PHE A 49 13.56 -0.87 1.66
N TYR A 50 12.47 -0.75 2.40
CA TYR A 50 12.47 -0.89 3.85
C TYR A 50 11.59 -2.06 4.29
N LEU A 51 12.12 -2.88 5.20
CA LEU A 51 11.30 -3.79 5.98
C LEU A 51 10.75 -3.00 7.16
N THR A 52 9.42 -2.86 7.22
CA THR A 52 8.72 -2.12 8.26
C THR A 52 7.82 -3.08 9.02
N ILE A 53 7.99 -3.17 10.34
CA ILE A 53 7.17 -4.02 11.20
C ILE A 53 6.58 -3.13 12.30
N GLY A 54 5.25 -3.09 12.40
CA GLY A 54 4.60 -2.33 13.46
C GLY A 54 3.09 -2.39 13.49
N VAL A 55 2.48 -1.77 14.49
CA VAL A 55 1.01 -1.75 14.61
C VAL A 55 0.41 -0.88 13.51
N GLY A 56 0.94 0.34 13.35
CA GLY A 56 0.52 1.28 12.31
C GLY A 56 1.71 1.71 11.45
N ASN A 57 1.64 1.42 10.15
CA ASN A 57 2.65 1.84 9.18
C ASN A 57 2.01 2.84 8.20
N TYR A 58 2.53 4.05 8.13
CA TYR A 58 1.98 5.14 7.31
C TYR A 58 3.03 5.67 6.33
N GLU A 59 2.66 5.79 5.04
CA GLU A 59 3.52 6.30 3.96
C GLU A 59 4.89 5.61 3.83
N THR A 60 4.94 4.32 4.18
CA THR A 60 6.18 3.52 4.13
C THR A 60 6.37 2.85 2.77
N ASN A 61 7.62 2.47 2.42
CA ASN A 61 7.96 1.86 1.13
C ASN A 61 8.79 0.57 1.30
N GLY A 62 8.56 -0.45 0.47
CA GLY A 62 9.21 -1.77 0.58
C GLY A 62 8.26 -2.89 1.03
N LEU A 63 8.58 -3.56 2.15
CA LEU A 63 7.76 -4.61 2.76
C LEU A 63 7.23 -4.14 4.12
N MET A 64 5.92 -4.09 4.29
CA MET A 64 5.25 -3.73 5.53
C MET A 64 4.53 -4.92 6.14
N ILE A 65 4.70 -5.09 7.45
CA ILE A 65 3.96 -6.05 8.26
C ILE A 65 3.33 -5.27 9.40
N GLY A 66 2.00 -5.31 9.52
CA GLY A 66 1.34 -4.62 10.63
C GLY A 66 -0.11 -4.94 10.86
N ALA A 67 -0.73 -4.23 11.81
CA ALA A 67 -2.18 -4.29 11.96
C ALA A 67 -2.85 -3.39 10.91
N ILE A 68 -2.27 -2.20 10.69
CA ILE A 68 -2.79 -1.18 9.78
C ILE A 68 -1.65 -0.66 8.91
N ASN A 69 -1.80 -0.75 7.59
CA ASN A 69 -0.94 -0.09 6.60
C ASN A 69 -1.74 1.00 5.87
N LEU A 70 -1.21 2.21 5.83
CA LEU A 70 -1.87 3.40 5.26
C LEU A 70 -0.95 4.09 4.26
N SER A 71 -1.42 4.33 3.04
CA SER A 71 -0.66 5.09 2.03
C SER A 71 0.74 4.55 1.72
N SER A 72 0.97 3.26 1.99
CA SER A 72 2.25 2.58 1.82
C SER A 72 2.37 1.92 0.45
N LYS A 73 3.61 1.77 -0.06
CA LYS A 73 3.88 1.24 -1.40
C LYS A 73 4.81 0.03 -1.37
N GLY A 74 4.44 -1.03 -2.07
CA GLY A 74 5.26 -2.25 -2.19
C GLY A 74 4.46 -3.49 -1.81
N ILE A 75 4.93 -4.24 -0.81
CA ILE A 75 4.25 -5.42 -0.28
C ILE A 75 3.68 -5.07 1.09
N ASN A 76 2.36 -5.04 1.22
CA ASN A 76 1.65 -4.65 2.43
C ASN A 76 0.94 -5.86 3.03
N VAL A 77 1.39 -6.35 4.17
CA VAL A 77 0.75 -7.44 4.92
C VAL A 77 0.16 -6.87 6.20
N ALA A 78 -1.18 -6.78 6.27
CA ALA A 78 -1.84 -6.28 7.47
C ALA A 78 -3.28 -6.74 7.63
N VAL A 79 -3.87 -6.53 8.81
CA VAL A 79 -5.32 -6.74 8.98
C VAL A 79 -6.10 -5.77 8.08
N ILE A 80 -5.68 -4.50 8.07
CA ILE A 80 -6.27 -3.45 7.24
C ILE A 80 -5.18 -2.79 6.39
N ASN A 81 -5.33 -2.83 5.07
CA ASN A 81 -4.55 -2.05 4.13
C ASN A 81 -5.44 -0.96 3.53
N LYS A 82 -5.04 0.31 3.60
CA LYS A 82 -5.81 1.43 3.06
C LYS A 82 -4.94 2.37 2.23
N ASN A 83 -5.43 2.70 1.03
CA ASN A 83 -4.74 3.53 0.05
C ASN A 83 -3.32 3.04 -0.26
N THR A 84 -3.11 1.73 -0.23
CA THR A 84 -1.80 1.11 -0.45
C THR A 84 -1.62 0.70 -1.91
N GLU A 85 -0.40 0.82 -2.42
CA GLU A 85 -0.04 0.46 -3.80
C GLU A 85 0.85 -0.79 -3.82
N GLY A 86 0.75 -1.58 -4.90
CA GLY A 86 1.53 -2.81 -5.08
C GLY A 86 0.75 -4.07 -4.67
N PHE A 87 1.38 -4.96 -3.91
CA PHE A 87 0.78 -6.20 -3.43
C PHE A 87 0.22 -6.00 -2.02
N ASN A 88 -1.06 -6.26 -1.81
CA ASN A 88 -1.69 -6.18 -0.49
C ASN A 88 -2.22 -7.55 -0.08
N LEU A 89 -1.87 -7.99 1.12
CA LEU A 89 -2.44 -9.15 1.77
C LEU A 89 -3.05 -8.70 3.08
N GLY A 90 -4.35 -8.94 3.25
CA GLY A 90 -5.01 -8.56 4.48
C GLY A 90 -6.43 -9.05 4.63
N ILE A 91 -7.08 -8.73 5.75
CA ILE A 91 -8.50 -9.06 5.92
C ILE A 91 -9.33 -8.04 5.12
N ILE A 92 -9.00 -6.76 5.26
CA ILE A 92 -9.69 -5.65 4.60
C ILE A 92 -8.67 -4.85 3.78
N ASN A 93 -8.89 -4.76 2.47
CA ASN A 93 -8.06 -3.97 1.57
C ASN A 93 -8.89 -2.88 0.90
N LEU A 94 -8.64 -1.61 1.23
CA LEU A 94 -9.32 -0.42 0.68
C LEU A 94 -8.35 0.32 -0.24
N GLN A 95 -8.49 0.22 -1.56
CA GLN A 95 -7.51 0.76 -2.51
C GLN A 95 -8.14 1.75 -3.49
N GLU A 96 -7.36 2.74 -3.91
CA GLU A 96 -7.79 3.76 -4.89
C GLU A 96 -6.92 3.77 -6.15
N GLY A 97 -5.97 2.84 -6.30
CA GLY A 97 -5.01 2.77 -7.41
C GLY A 97 -4.64 1.35 -7.84
N SER A 98 -3.62 1.24 -8.71
CA SER A 98 -3.07 -0.04 -9.20
C SER A 98 -2.57 -0.92 -8.05
N ALA A 99 -3.31 -1.98 -7.73
CA ALA A 99 -2.90 -2.93 -6.71
C ALA A 99 -3.36 -4.36 -7.03
N PHE A 100 -2.55 -5.32 -6.57
CA PHE A 100 -2.90 -6.72 -6.48
C PHE A 100 -3.25 -7.01 -5.02
N SER A 101 -4.52 -7.32 -4.73
CA SER A 101 -4.98 -7.48 -3.35
C SER A 101 -5.60 -8.83 -3.10
N ILE A 102 -5.15 -9.49 -2.04
CA ILE A 102 -5.73 -10.72 -1.52
C ILE A 102 -6.31 -10.42 -0.14
N GLY A 103 -7.60 -10.67 0.05
CA GLY A 103 -8.21 -10.51 1.36
C GLY A 103 -9.65 -10.98 1.47
N ALA A 104 -10.20 -10.97 2.68
CA ALA A 104 -11.60 -11.34 2.89
C ALA A 104 -12.53 -10.32 2.22
N VAL A 105 -12.23 -9.04 2.40
CA VAL A 105 -12.96 -7.91 1.83
C VAL A 105 -11.99 -7.02 1.07
N ASN A 106 -12.18 -6.90 -0.24
CA ASN A 106 -11.44 -5.94 -1.06
C ASN A 106 -12.40 -4.90 -1.63
N ILE A 107 -12.08 -3.63 -1.44
CA ILE A 107 -12.81 -2.49 -2.01
C ILE A 107 -11.80 -1.69 -2.81
N GLY A 108 -11.96 -1.64 -4.13
CA GLY A 108 -11.12 -0.85 -5.02
C GLY A 108 -11.91 0.24 -5.71
N SER A 109 -11.39 1.46 -5.81
CA SER A 109 -11.91 2.52 -6.69
C SER A 109 -10.97 2.72 -7.87
N SER A 110 -11.52 2.71 -9.06
CA SER A 110 -10.78 2.38 -10.27
C SER A 110 -10.31 3.61 -11.02
N ARG A 111 -8.99 3.80 -11.04
CA ARG A 111 -8.32 4.62 -12.04
C ARG A 111 -7.39 3.81 -12.95
N ASP A 112 -6.93 2.63 -12.51
CA ASP A 112 -6.02 1.74 -13.24
C ASP A 112 -6.42 0.25 -13.12
N VAL A 113 -5.73 -0.64 -13.87
CA VAL A 113 -5.93 -2.11 -13.83
C VAL A 113 -5.47 -2.68 -12.49
N GLY A 114 -6.42 -3.05 -11.64
CA GLY A 114 -6.20 -3.76 -10.38
C GLY A 114 -6.68 -5.21 -10.45
N PHE A 115 -6.10 -6.07 -9.63
CA PHE A 115 -6.49 -7.47 -9.49
C PHE A 115 -6.81 -7.78 -8.03
N GLN A 116 -8.00 -8.33 -7.77
CA GLN A 116 -8.49 -8.54 -6.42
C GLN A 116 -8.95 -9.99 -6.24
N ILE A 117 -8.38 -10.70 -5.25
CA ILE A 117 -8.84 -12.01 -4.79
C ILE A 117 -9.46 -11.87 -3.42
N GLY A 118 -10.72 -12.28 -3.29
CA GLY A 118 -11.36 -12.28 -2.00
C GLY A 118 -12.68 -13.00 -1.91
N ILE A 119 -13.20 -13.05 -0.68
CA ILE A 119 -14.53 -13.58 -0.39
C ILE A 119 -15.57 -12.59 -0.93
N ILE A 120 -15.38 -11.30 -0.62
CA ILE A 120 -16.20 -10.19 -1.08
C ILE A 120 -15.28 -9.18 -1.77
N ASN A 121 -15.57 -8.89 -3.04
CA ASN A 121 -14.90 -7.84 -3.80
C ASN A 121 -15.94 -6.78 -4.23
N TYR A 122 -15.63 -5.49 -4.00
CA TYR A 122 -16.42 -4.36 -4.47
C TYR A 122 -15.58 -3.50 -5.42
N CYS A 123 -16.02 -3.40 -6.68
CA CYS A 123 -15.27 -2.73 -7.75
C CYS A 123 -16.21 -1.91 -8.65
N PRO A 124 -16.26 -0.57 -8.54
CA PRO A 124 -17.16 0.23 -9.36
C PRO A 124 -16.70 0.38 -10.82
N ASN A 125 -15.44 0.06 -11.20
CA ASN A 125 -14.93 0.13 -12.59
C ASN A 125 -13.66 -0.75 -12.82
N ASN A 126 -13.29 -1.07 -14.07
CA ASN A 126 -11.96 -1.53 -14.57
C ASN A 126 -11.02 -2.45 -13.73
N THR A 127 -11.54 -3.20 -12.77
CA THR A 127 -10.79 -4.18 -11.96
C THR A 127 -11.13 -5.58 -12.45
N ILE A 128 -10.16 -6.50 -12.46
CA ILE A 128 -10.40 -7.92 -12.71
C ILE A 128 -10.47 -8.65 -11.35
N PRO A 129 -11.67 -8.83 -10.76
CA PRO A 129 -11.83 -9.59 -9.53
C PRO A 129 -11.85 -11.10 -9.84
N ILE A 130 -10.98 -11.87 -9.19
CA ILE A 130 -11.09 -13.33 -9.12
C ILE A 130 -11.66 -13.69 -7.76
N MET A 131 -12.70 -14.53 -7.75
CA MET A 131 -13.59 -14.66 -6.60
C MET A 131 -13.69 -16.10 -6.09
N LEU A 132 -13.90 -16.23 -4.77
CA LEU A 132 -14.42 -17.45 -4.18
C LEU A 132 -15.94 -17.42 -3.88
N VAL A 133 -16.54 -16.27 -3.51
CA VAL A 133 -17.97 -16.20 -3.07
C VAL A 133 -18.86 -15.15 -3.78
N ALA A 134 -18.74 -13.83 -3.55
CA ALA A 134 -19.69 -12.84 -4.13
C ALA A 134 -19.08 -11.48 -4.54
N ASN A 135 -19.37 -11.01 -5.77
CA ASN A 135 -18.79 -9.81 -6.39
C ASN A 135 -19.86 -8.74 -6.57
N TYR A 136 -19.59 -7.53 -6.11
CA TYR A 136 -20.47 -6.39 -6.32
C TYR A 136 -19.75 -5.33 -7.16
N CYS A 137 -19.90 -5.44 -8.47
CA CYS A 137 -19.44 -4.44 -9.41
C CYS A 137 -20.62 -3.55 -9.81
N SER A 138 -20.70 -2.34 -9.26
CA SER A 138 -21.70 -1.37 -9.70
C SER A 138 -21.10 -0.56 -10.85
N SER A 139 -21.48 -0.88 -12.08
CA SER A 139 -21.16 -0.03 -13.24
C SER A 139 -21.82 1.36 -13.07
N PRO A 140 -21.16 2.46 -13.48
CA PRO A 140 -21.86 3.74 -13.60
C PRO A 140 -23.03 3.58 -14.56
N SER A 141 -24.19 4.14 -14.19
CA SER A 141 -25.45 4.03 -14.92
C SER A 141 -25.28 4.37 -16.41
N PRO A 142 -25.95 3.67 -17.34
CA PRO A 142 -25.97 4.09 -18.73
C PRO A 142 -26.53 5.52 -18.80
N GLN A 143 -25.73 6.46 -19.32
CA GLN A 143 -26.27 7.73 -19.77
C GLN A 143 -27.18 7.42 -20.95
N SER A 144 -28.46 7.74 -20.79
CA SER A 144 -29.49 7.64 -21.83
C SER A 144 -29.19 8.62 -22.96
N GLU A 145 -28.94 8.11 -24.17
CA GLU A 145 -29.22 8.80 -25.43
C GLU A 145 -30.17 7.94 -26.28
#